data_AF-A0A954XS17-F1
#
_entry.id   AF-A0A954XS17-F1
#
_cell.length_a   1.000
_cell.length_b   1.000
_cell.length_c   1.000
_cell.angle_alpha   90.00
_cell.angle_beta   90.00
_cell.angle_gamma   90.00
#
_symmetry.space_group_name_H-M   'P 1'
#
loop_
_entity.id
_entity.type
_entity.pdbx_description
1 polymer ?
#
loop_
_entity_poly.entity_id
_entity_poly.type
_entity_poly.pdbx_seq_one_letter_code
_entity_poly.pdbx_strand_id
1 'polypeptide(L)'
;GLTEAAIKQLRPWLYSAVVERVESDQEFVNQTHGAGKELLSSVIVTASFVFPGAGYGAEPGDKRLRFELKPNQRTVAILVALLWYQSHGHWDQTKGKFRWPGGYKPAELRRHLEQYLSACADEVRSEMLARRAGSRVRDQVLGLDAVARLCLDAGSSSDRTLPPIGKWTEVEAAARSALSQVRAGNWLADLYAVRQGDSNQPQLIDTVQREEATGAALTSPAQFLKEIGETAESFSQLRLSAHTLLAAIEAAAANQAELLASAESQIEAFLAGAPLEAALNAAREVADRAKNSTLFRPADGYGRFDRAVSRALSNVNCWDARLAARELDPCDPSGAVVIQPWARGVFELSRDLAVIRDAVDQTASFARYNLAGGGELGHELSQRITELGTRALTFINLNVGA
;
A
#
# COMPACT_ATOMS: atom_id res chain seq x y z
N GLY A 1 -29.03 -42.11 -16.86
CA GLY A 1 -28.18 -41.17 -16.12
C GLY A 1 -27.41 -40.32 -17.10
N LEU A 2 -27.06 -39.08 -16.73
CA LEU A 2 -26.17 -38.24 -17.54
C LEU A 2 -24.77 -38.86 -17.57
N THR A 3 -24.11 -38.82 -18.72
CA THR A 3 -22.72 -39.26 -18.84
C THR A 3 -21.76 -38.18 -18.34
N GLU A 4 -20.54 -38.57 -17.95
CA GLU A 4 -19.50 -37.63 -17.54
C GLU A 4 -19.20 -36.59 -18.63
N ALA A 5 -19.15 -37.02 -19.89
CA ALA A 5 -18.95 -36.14 -21.05
C ALA A 5 -20.05 -35.09 -21.18
N ALA A 6 -21.31 -35.46 -20.92
CA ALA A 6 -22.41 -34.50 -20.91
C ALA A 6 -22.24 -33.48 -19.79
N ILE A 7 -21.88 -33.91 -18.57
CA ILE A 7 -21.70 -32.99 -17.42
C ILE A 7 -20.56 -32.00 -17.67
N LYS A 8 -19.45 -32.45 -18.27
CA LYS A 8 -18.33 -31.58 -18.68
C LYS A 8 -18.73 -30.48 -19.65
N GLN A 9 -19.73 -30.74 -20.49
CA GLN A 9 -20.22 -29.77 -21.45
C GLN A 9 -21.32 -28.86 -20.88
N LEU A 10 -22.21 -29.41 -20.05
CA LEU A 10 -23.35 -28.68 -19.49
C LEU A 10 -22.94 -27.67 -18.40
N ARG A 11 -21.95 -27.99 -17.55
CA ARG A 11 -21.50 -27.09 -16.47
C ARG A 11 -20.99 -25.74 -16.99
N PRO A 12 -20.03 -25.67 -17.95
CA PRO A 12 -19.57 -24.40 -18.50
C PRO A 12 -20.69 -23.59 -19.15
N TRP A 13 -21.61 -24.26 -19.86
CA TRP A 13 -22.73 -23.58 -20.48
C TRP A 13 -23.67 -22.95 -19.45
N LEU A 14 -24.03 -23.69 -18.40
CA LEU A 14 -24.87 -23.17 -17.31
C LEU A 14 -24.20 -21.98 -16.63
N TYR A 15 -22.90 -22.07 -16.38
CA TYR A 15 -22.11 -20.98 -15.83
C TYR A 15 -22.16 -19.73 -16.72
N SER A 16 -21.82 -19.85 -18.01
CA SER A 16 -21.89 -18.73 -18.94
C SER A 16 -23.29 -18.13 -19.02
N ALA A 17 -24.32 -18.97 -19.15
CA ALA A 17 -25.71 -18.52 -19.27
C ALA A 17 -26.23 -17.80 -18.02
N VAL A 18 -25.77 -18.21 -16.82
CA VAL A 18 -26.09 -17.51 -15.57
C VAL A 18 -25.30 -16.21 -15.46
N VAL A 19 -23.99 -16.23 -15.69
CA VAL A 19 -23.14 -15.02 -15.60
C VAL A 19 -23.60 -13.93 -16.58
N GLU A 20 -23.95 -14.29 -17.81
CA GLU A 20 -24.50 -13.34 -18.80
C GLU A 20 -25.84 -12.70 -18.36
N ARG A 21 -26.59 -13.37 -17.47
CA ARG A 21 -27.86 -12.89 -16.92
C ARG A 21 -27.71 -12.14 -15.61
N VAL A 22 -26.54 -12.13 -15.00
CA VAL A 22 -26.29 -11.29 -13.83
C VAL A 22 -26.23 -9.84 -14.31
N GLU A 23 -27.37 -9.16 -14.33
CA GLU A 23 -27.47 -7.73 -14.65
C GLU A 23 -26.82 -6.91 -13.54
N SER A 24 -25.50 -6.74 -13.61
CA SER A 24 -24.75 -5.91 -12.67
C SER A 24 -24.68 -4.44 -13.05
N ASP A 25 -25.15 -4.10 -14.26
CA ASP A 25 -25.24 -2.72 -14.75
C ASP A 25 -26.19 -1.87 -13.89
N GLN A 26 -27.23 -2.48 -13.31
CA GLN A 26 -28.15 -1.82 -12.36
C GLN A 26 -27.54 -1.68 -10.96
N GLU A 27 -26.52 -2.47 -10.63
CA GLU A 27 -25.92 -2.55 -9.29
C GLU A 27 -24.50 -1.95 -9.22
N PHE A 28 -24.06 -1.35 -10.33
CA PHE A 28 -22.82 -0.59 -10.45
C PHE A 28 -21.54 -1.39 -10.15
N VAL A 29 -21.55 -2.69 -10.46
CA VAL A 29 -20.37 -3.55 -10.34
C VAL A 29 -19.91 -3.99 -11.73
N ASN A 30 -18.67 -3.66 -12.07
CA ASN A 30 -18.04 -4.09 -13.32
C ASN A 30 -17.48 -5.51 -13.18
N GLN A 31 -18.18 -6.49 -13.75
CA GLN A 31 -17.82 -7.90 -13.63
C GLN A 31 -16.83 -8.40 -14.69
N THR A 32 -16.47 -7.54 -15.66
CA THR A 32 -15.68 -7.97 -16.83
C THR A 32 -14.19 -8.09 -16.52
N HIS A 33 -13.69 -7.30 -15.57
CA HIS A 33 -12.29 -7.26 -15.15
C HIS A 33 -12.15 -6.78 -13.71
N GLY A 34 -10.90 -6.74 -13.23
CA GLY A 34 -10.54 -6.14 -11.95
C GLY A 34 -11.29 -6.73 -10.76
N ALA A 35 -11.66 -5.84 -9.83
CA ALA A 35 -12.20 -6.21 -8.53
C ALA A 35 -13.62 -6.81 -8.63
N GLY A 36 -14.46 -6.34 -9.56
CA GLY A 36 -15.81 -6.90 -9.73
C GLY A 36 -15.80 -8.31 -10.33
N LYS A 37 -14.86 -8.61 -11.23
CA LYS A 37 -14.63 -9.99 -11.70
C LYS A 37 -14.15 -10.92 -10.59
N GLU A 38 -13.28 -10.42 -9.72
CA GLU A 38 -12.79 -11.17 -8.56
C GLU A 38 -13.93 -11.49 -7.58
N LEU A 39 -14.77 -10.50 -7.28
CA LEU A 39 -15.99 -10.67 -6.49
C LEU A 39 -16.91 -11.74 -7.10
N LEU A 40 -17.20 -11.67 -8.40
CA LEU A 40 -18.03 -12.67 -9.09
C LEU A 40 -17.42 -14.09 -8.97
N SER A 41 -16.10 -14.20 -9.20
CA SER A 41 -15.36 -15.47 -9.13
C SER A 41 -15.29 -16.04 -7.70
N SER A 42 -15.46 -15.19 -6.69
CA SER A 42 -15.58 -15.62 -5.29
C SER A 42 -16.94 -16.24 -4.99
N VAL A 43 -18.00 -15.82 -5.71
CA VAL A 43 -19.39 -16.24 -5.48
C VAL A 43 -19.75 -17.48 -6.29
N ILE A 44 -19.42 -17.50 -7.59
CA ILE A 44 -19.81 -18.56 -8.51
C ILE A 44 -18.64 -19.03 -9.37
N VAL A 45 -18.59 -20.34 -9.62
CA VAL A 45 -17.66 -20.96 -10.57
C VAL A 45 -18.39 -22.04 -11.37
N THR A 46 -17.76 -22.58 -12.41
CA THR A 46 -18.30 -23.70 -13.20
C THR A 46 -18.68 -24.91 -12.33
N ALA A 47 -17.96 -25.15 -11.24
CA ALA A 47 -18.23 -26.21 -10.28
C ALA A 47 -19.49 -25.97 -9.42
N SER A 48 -20.03 -24.75 -9.36
CA SER A 48 -21.25 -24.42 -8.60
C SER A 48 -22.48 -25.19 -9.05
N PHE A 49 -22.52 -25.70 -10.28
CA PHE A 49 -23.61 -26.54 -10.78
C PHE A 49 -23.35 -28.02 -10.47
N VAL A 50 -24.02 -28.50 -9.43
CA VAL A 50 -23.82 -29.84 -8.88
C VAL A 50 -24.88 -30.80 -9.41
N PHE A 51 -24.41 -31.94 -9.91
CA PHE A 51 -25.23 -33.03 -10.42
C PHE A 51 -25.10 -34.23 -9.45
N PRO A 52 -26.07 -34.45 -8.55
CA PRO A 52 -25.99 -35.49 -7.54
C PRO A 52 -25.75 -36.88 -8.15
N GLY A 53 -24.83 -37.65 -7.57
CA GLY A 53 -24.50 -39.00 -8.03
C GLY A 53 -23.55 -39.07 -9.23
N ALA A 54 -23.19 -37.94 -9.83
CA ALA A 54 -22.07 -37.86 -10.75
C ALA A 54 -20.79 -37.63 -9.94
N GLY A 55 -20.07 -38.70 -9.57
CA GLY A 55 -18.84 -38.66 -8.77
C GLY A 55 -17.64 -38.01 -9.48
N TYR A 56 -17.86 -37.01 -10.32
CA TYR A 56 -16.86 -36.38 -11.17
C TYR A 56 -16.81 -34.85 -11.05
N GLY A 57 -15.58 -34.36 -10.92
CA GLY A 57 -15.22 -32.94 -10.89
C GLY A 57 -15.13 -32.37 -9.48
N ALA A 58 -14.37 -31.29 -9.35
CA ALA A 58 -14.27 -30.54 -8.10
C ALA A 58 -15.65 -30.00 -7.69
N GLU A 59 -15.96 -30.10 -6.41
CA GLU A 59 -17.11 -29.42 -5.81
C GLU A 59 -16.82 -27.91 -5.70
N PRO A 60 -17.86 -27.05 -5.67
CA PRO A 60 -17.63 -25.65 -5.32
C PRO A 60 -17.06 -25.61 -3.90
N GLY A 61 -16.03 -24.79 -3.66
CA GLY A 61 -15.50 -24.59 -2.32
C GLY A 61 -16.58 -24.03 -1.37
N ASP A 62 -16.39 -24.22 -0.07
CA ASP A 62 -17.41 -23.99 0.98
C ASP A 62 -18.06 -22.59 0.96
N LYS A 63 -17.34 -21.58 0.45
CA LYS A 63 -17.80 -20.19 0.35
C LYS A 63 -18.37 -19.84 -1.02
N ARG A 64 -18.76 -20.80 -1.85
CA ARG A 64 -19.35 -20.54 -3.18
C ARG A 64 -20.77 -21.06 -3.23
N LEU A 65 -21.60 -20.43 -4.06
CA LEU A 65 -22.97 -20.88 -4.27
C LEU A 65 -22.98 -22.28 -4.89
N ARG A 66 -23.98 -23.07 -4.50
CA ARG A 66 -24.16 -24.46 -4.92
C ARG A 66 -25.59 -24.65 -5.43
N PHE A 67 -25.70 -24.83 -6.75
CA PHE A 67 -26.96 -25.08 -7.44
C PHE A 67 -27.09 -26.58 -7.73
N GLU A 68 -27.82 -27.28 -6.86
CA GLU A 68 -28.03 -28.72 -6.99
C GLU A 68 -29.18 -29.07 -7.93
N LEU A 69 -28.85 -29.75 -9.03
CA LEU A 69 -29.83 -30.29 -9.99
C LEU A 69 -30.35 -31.65 -9.51
N LYS A 70 -31.17 -31.64 -8.46
CA LYS A 70 -31.75 -32.86 -7.86
C LYS A 70 -32.63 -33.63 -8.86
N PRO A 71 -32.63 -34.98 -8.86
CA PRO A 71 -33.38 -35.78 -9.81
C PRO A 71 -34.90 -35.72 -9.53
N ASN A 72 -35.56 -34.71 -10.09
CA ASN A 72 -37.01 -34.54 -10.05
C ASN A 72 -37.53 -34.14 -11.45
N GLN A 73 -38.86 -34.17 -11.65
CA GLN A 73 -39.46 -33.88 -12.97
C GLN A 73 -39.09 -32.50 -13.52
N ARG A 74 -38.99 -31.47 -12.67
CA ARG A 74 -38.60 -30.12 -13.08
C ARG A 74 -37.15 -30.08 -13.55
N THR A 75 -36.24 -30.70 -12.82
CA THR A 75 -34.83 -30.81 -13.22
C THR A 75 -34.68 -31.59 -14.52
N VAL A 76 -35.42 -32.68 -14.71
CA VAL A 76 -35.41 -33.42 -15.97
C VAL A 76 -35.84 -32.51 -17.13
N ALA A 77 -36.92 -31.73 -16.96
CA ALA A 77 -37.34 -30.76 -17.97
C ALA A 77 -36.25 -29.70 -18.25
N ILE A 78 -35.60 -29.17 -17.21
CA ILE A 78 -34.48 -28.22 -17.37
C ILE A 78 -33.32 -28.87 -18.14
N LEU A 79 -32.93 -30.11 -17.81
CA LEU A 79 -31.83 -30.81 -18.48
C LEU A 79 -32.14 -31.16 -19.94
N VAL A 80 -33.39 -31.53 -20.24
CA VAL A 80 -33.85 -31.76 -21.61
C VAL A 80 -33.82 -30.46 -22.41
N ALA A 81 -34.31 -29.37 -21.81
CA ALA A 81 -34.28 -28.03 -22.39
C ALA A 81 -32.84 -27.57 -22.67
N LEU A 82 -31.95 -27.78 -21.70
CA LEU A 82 -30.53 -27.47 -21.75
C LEU A 82 -29.82 -28.22 -22.89
N LEU A 83 -29.99 -29.55 -22.93
CA LEU A 83 -29.38 -30.41 -23.95
C LEU A 83 -29.86 -30.03 -25.35
N TRP A 84 -31.15 -29.73 -25.49
CA TRP A 84 -31.73 -29.28 -26.76
C TRP A 84 -31.09 -27.97 -27.22
N TYR A 85 -31.13 -26.93 -26.37
CA TYR A 85 -30.66 -25.61 -26.75
C TYR A 85 -29.15 -25.57 -26.97
N GLN A 86 -28.36 -26.28 -26.16
CA GLN A 86 -26.92 -26.40 -26.35
C GLN A 86 -26.57 -27.08 -27.69
N SER A 87 -27.30 -28.12 -28.09
CA SER A 87 -27.00 -28.88 -29.31
C SER A 87 -27.41 -28.17 -30.61
N HIS A 88 -28.38 -27.26 -30.52
CA HIS A 88 -29.07 -26.68 -31.69
C HIS A 88 -29.04 -25.15 -31.75
N GLY A 89 -28.95 -24.44 -30.63
CA GLY A 89 -29.02 -22.98 -30.56
C GLY A 89 -30.40 -22.37 -30.84
N HIS A 90 -31.46 -23.19 -30.97
CA HIS A 90 -32.82 -22.73 -31.27
C HIS A 90 -33.89 -23.67 -30.68
N TRP A 91 -35.13 -23.20 -30.62
CA TRP A 91 -36.29 -23.97 -30.13
C TRP A 91 -37.17 -24.58 -31.24
N ASP A 92 -36.80 -24.37 -32.51
CA ASP A 92 -37.51 -24.92 -33.66
C ASP A 92 -37.37 -26.46 -33.72
N GLN A 93 -38.49 -27.16 -33.52
CA GLN A 93 -38.52 -28.63 -33.49
C GLN A 93 -38.15 -29.27 -34.82
N THR A 94 -38.35 -28.55 -35.93
CA THR A 94 -38.20 -29.09 -37.30
C THR A 94 -36.76 -29.03 -37.79
N LYS A 95 -35.93 -28.19 -37.19
CA LYS A 95 -34.53 -27.95 -37.58
C LYS A 95 -33.51 -28.69 -36.70
N GLY A 96 -33.99 -29.50 -35.76
CA GLY A 96 -33.14 -30.25 -34.85
C GLY A 96 -32.29 -31.33 -35.55
N LYS A 97 -31.06 -31.51 -35.08
CA LYS A 97 -30.17 -32.63 -35.44
C LYS A 97 -30.71 -33.96 -34.93
N PHE A 98 -31.49 -33.94 -33.85
CA PHE A 98 -32.20 -35.09 -33.32
C PHE A 98 -33.69 -34.76 -33.08
N ARG A 99 -34.51 -35.81 -33.02
CA ARG A 99 -35.96 -35.68 -32.83
C ARG A 99 -36.29 -34.96 -31.51
N TRP A 100 -37.31 -34.12 -31.56
CA TRP A 100 -37.83 -33.45 -30.36
C TRP A 100 -38.24 -34.47 -29.29
N PRO A 101 -37.88 -34.25 -28.02
CA PRO A 101 -38.23 -35.16 -26.92
C PRO A 101 -39.75 -35.19 -26.73
N GLY A 102 -40.35 -36.37 -26.94
CA GLY A 102 -41.78 -36.59 -26.79
C GLY A 102 -42.28 -36.31 -25.36
N GLY A 103 -43.50 -35.82 -25.23
CA GLY A 103 -44.12 -35.51 -23.93
C GLY A 103 -43.83 -34.11 -23.39
N TYR A 104 -43.02 -33.30 -24.08
CA TYR A 104 -42.70 -31.93 -23.69
C TYR A 104 -43.08 -30.90 -24.76
N LYS A 105 -43.64 -29.77 -24.36
CA LYS A 105 -43.87 -28.63 -25.25
C LYS A 105 -42.66 -27.68 -25.25
N PRO A 106 -42.22 -27.12 -26.39
CA PRO A 106 -41.08 -26.21 -26.43
C PRO A 106 -41.23 -24.97 -25.55
N ALA A 107 -42.43 -24.38 -25.53
CA ALA A 107 -42.69 -23.20 -24.72
C ALA A 107 -42.52 -23.49 -23.20
N GLU A 108 -42.92 -24.68 -22.75
CA GLU A 108 -42.78 -25.10 -21.36
C GLU A 108 -41.32 -25.36 -21.01
N LEU A 109 -40.57 -26.08 -21.86
CA LEU A 109 -39.14 -26.32 -21.66
C LEU A 109 -38.34 -25.03 -21.62
N ARG A 110 -38.58 -24.12 -22.58
CA ARG A 110 -37.96 -22.80 -22.61
C ARG A 110 -38.24 -22.04 -21.33
N ARG A 111 -39.52 -21.98 -20.91
CA ARG A 111 -39.91 -21.30 -19.68
C ARG A 111 -39.21 -21.88 -18.44
N HIS A 112 -39.13 -23.20 -18.32
CA HIS A 112 -38.45 -23.84 -17.18
C HIS A 112 -36.95 -23.55 -17.14
N LEU A 113 -36.28 -23.57 -18.29
CA LEU A 113 -34.87 -23.22 -18.39
C LEU A 113 -34.63 -21.74 -18.03
N GLU A 114 -35.39 -20.82 -18.63
CA GLU A 114 -35.23 -19.38 -18.36
C GLU A 114 -35.52 -19.04 -16.89
N GLN A 115 -36.57 -19.61 -16.30
CA GLN A 115 -36.88 -19.41 -14.88
C GLN A 115 -35.77 -19.92 -13.96
N TYR A 116 -35.17 -21.06 -14.30
CA TYR A 116 -34.05 -21.61 -13.53
C TYR A 116 -32.81 -20.73 -13.64
N LEU A 117 -32.43 -20.34 -14.86
CA LEU A 117 -31.27 -19.48 -15.09
C LEU A 117 -31.43 -18.11 -14.41
N SER A 118 -32.63 -17.53 -14.47
CA SER A 118 -32.93 -16.24 -13.81
C SER A 118 -32.84 -16.36 -12.30
N ALA A 119 -33.42 -17.42 -11.71
CA ALA A 119 -33.34 -17.64 -10.26
C ALA A 119 -31.90 -17.82 -9.77
N CYS A 120 -31.07 -18.55 -10.51
CA CYS A 120 -29.65 -18.68 -10.20
C CYS A 120 -28.91 -17.33 -10.31
N ALA A 121 -29.20 -16.53 -11.35
CA ALA A 121 -28.60 -15.21 -11.52
C ALA A 121 -28.98 -14.24 -10.38
N ASP A 122 -30.23 -14.27 -9.93
CA ASP A 122 -30.71 -13.48 -8.80
C ASP A 122 -30.02 -13.87 -7.48
N GLU A 123 -29.75 -15.15 -7.26
CA GLU A 123 -29.03 -15.64 -6.09
C GLU A 123 -27.55 -15.22 -6.12
N VAL A 124 -26.89 -15.34 -7.29
CA VAL A 124 -25.51 -14.84 -7.49
C VAL A 124 -25.43 -13.36 -7.19
N ARG A 125 -26.36 -12.58 -7.73
CA ARG A 125 -26.44 -11.14 -7.56
C ARG A 125 -26.61 -10.74 -6.09
N SER A 126 -27.57 -11.37 -5.41
CA SER A 126 -27.83 -11.14 -3.98
C SER A 126 -26.59 -11.44 -3.12
N GLU A 127 -25.91 -12.54 -3.39
CA GLU A 127 -24.69 -12.93 -2.66
C GLU A 127 -23.51 -11.98 -2.95
N MET A 128 -23.36 -11.51 -4.19
CA MET A 128 -22.35 -10.51 -4.54
C MET A 128 -22.58 -9.20 -3.78
N LEU A 129 -23.81 -8.70 -3.72
CA LEU A 129 -24.15 -7.50 -2.95
C LEU A 129 -23.90 -7.68 -1.46
N ALA A 130 -24.29 -8.83 -0.91
CA ALA A 130 -24.07 -9.15 0.51
C ALA A 130 -22.58 -9.13 0.85
N ARG A 131 -21.73 -9.74 0.02
CA ARG A 131 -20.27 -9.72 0.22
C ARG A 131 -19.66 -8.35 0.04
N ARG A 132 -20.09 -7.59 -0.97
CA ARG A 132 -19.64 -6.22 -1.18
C ARG A 132 -20.00 -5.34 0.01
N ALA A 133 -21.25 -5.37 0.47
CA ALA A 133 -21.74 -4.56 1.59
C ALA A 133 -21.13 -4.98 2.93
N GLY A 134 -20.93 -6.29 3.14
CA GLY A 134 -20.23 -6.82 4.31
C GLY A 134 -18.72 -6.53 4.28
N SER A 135 -18.13 -6.42 3.09
CA SER A 135 -16.72 -6.02 2.95
C SER A 135 -16.57 -4.51 3.13
N ARG A 136 -15.69 -4.09 4.05
CA ARG A 136 -15.21 -2.70 4.10
C ARG A 136 -14.20 -2.40 2.99
N VAL A 137 -14.39 -2.98 1.79
CA VAL A 137 -13.41 -3.00 0.69
C VAL A 137 -13.02 -1.60 0.24
N ARG A 138 -13.95 -0.65 0.28
CA ARG A 138 -13.65 0.76 0.00
C ARG A 138 -12.59 1.30 0.96
N ASP A 139 -12.84 1.13 2.26
CA ASP A 139 -11.99 1.67 3.32
C ASP A 139 -10.63 0.94 3.32
N GLN A 140 -10.64 -0.37 3.08
CA GLN A 140 -9.44 -1.20 2.93
C GLN A 140 -8.55 -0.76 1.76
N VAL A 141 -9.14 -0.50 0.59
CA VAL A 141 -8.41 -0.03 -0.60
C VAL A 141 -7.83 1.37 -0.37
N LEU A 142 -8.60 2.28 0.23
CA LEU A 142 -8.15 3.64 0.56
C LEU A 142 -7.04 3.63 1.62
N GLY A 143 -7.18 2.83 2.66
CA GLY A 143 -6.15 2.67 3.69
C GLY A 143 -4.87 2.03 3.17
N LEU A 144 -4.97 1.02 2.29
CA LEU A 144 -3.80 0.43 1.62
C LEU A 144 -3.07 1.47 0.75
N ASP A 145 -3.79 2.28 -0.02
CA ASP A 145 -3.19 3.38 -0.81
C ASP A 145 -2.49 4.40 0.09
N ALA A 146 -3.11 4.79 1.21
CA ALA A 146 -2.52 5.72 2.17
C ALA A 146 -1.25 5.16 2.83
N VAL A 147 -1.28 3.93 3.33
CA VAL A 147 -0.11 3.27 3.93
C VAL A 147 1.00 3.11 2.89
N ALA A 148 0.69 2.67 1.68
CA ALA A 148 1.69 2.54 0.62
C ALA A 148 2.32 3.89 0.23
N ARG A 149 1.54 4.98 0.19
CA ARG A 149 2.09 6.34 -0.03
C ARG A 149 2.97 6.80 1.11
N LEU A 150 2.60 6.51 2.36
CA LEU A 150 3.40 6.84 3.54
C LEU A 150 4.75 6.12 3.49
N CYS A 151 4.77 4.84 3.11
CA CYS A 151 6.00 4.07 2.90
C CYS A 151 6.91 4.61 1.79
N LEU A 152 6.35 5.37 0.83
CA LEU A 152 7.08 5.98 -0.28
C LEU A 152 7.51 7.42 -0.03
N ASP A 153 7.19 7.99 1.14
CA ASP A 153 7.39 9.42 1.42
C ASP A 153 6.62 10.34 0.44
N ALA A 154 5.56 9.82 -0.20
CA ALA A 154 4.80 10.53 -1.24
C ALA A 154 3.84 11.61 -0.68
N GLY A 155 3.96 11.96 0.60
CA GLY A 155 3.16 12.98 1.29
C GLY A 155 3.76 14.38 1.24
N SER A 156 5.02 14.55 0.82
CA SER A 156 5.73 15.82 0.92
C SER A 156 6.57 16.10 -0.34
N SER A 157 6.10 17.06 -1.13
CA SER A 157 6.74 17.79 -2.24
C SER A 157 7.97 17.21 -2.97
N SER A 158 7.83 17.13 -4.30
CA SER A 158 8.85 17.32 -5.34
C SER A 158 10.07 16.39 -5.35
N ASP A 159 10.06 15.51 -6.35
CA ASP A 159 11.13 15.46 -7.36
C ASP A 159 12.57 15.38 -6.84
N ARG A 160 12.83 14.44 -5.94
CA ARG A 160 14.17 13.90 -5.70
C ARG A 160 14.08 12.40 -5.46
N THR A 161 14.34 11.63 -6.51
CA THR A 161 14.74 10.22 -6.41
C THR A 161 16.09 10.14 -5.68
N LEU A 162 16.10 10.30 -4.36
CA LEU A 162 17.30 9.99 -3.57
C LEU A 162 17.38 8.48 -3.36
N PRO A 163 18.58 7.90 -3.31
CA PRO A 163 18.76 6.48 -3.09
C PRO A 163 18.16 6.08 -1.73
N PRO A 164 17.46 4.94 -1.68
CA PRO A 164 16.89 4.42 -0.44
C PRO A 164 17.99 4.11 0.58
N ILE A 165 17.67 4.30 1.85
CA ILE A 165 18.60 4.08 2.96
C ILE A 165 18.35 2.67 3.49
N GLY A 166 19.29 1.76 3.23
CA GLY A 166 19.26 0.39 3.75
C GLY A 166 18.18 -0.49 3.13
N LYS A 167 17.62 -1.40 3.94
CA LYS A 167 16.66 -2.43 3.53
C LYS A 167 15.24 -1.92 3.24
N TRP A 168 14.97 -0.61 3.42
CA TRP A 168 13.66 -0.02 3.12
C TRP A 168 13.30 -0.03 1.62
N THR A 169 14.29 -0.28 0.75
CA THR A 169 14.12 -0.57 -0.69
C THR A 169 13.00 -1.56 -0.99
N GLU A 170 12.92 -2.64 -0.21
CA GLU A 170 11.95 -3.71 -0.41
C GLU A 170 10.54 -3.25 -0.04
N VAL A 171 10.42 -2.42 1.00
CA VAL A 171 9.16 -1.78 1.39
C VAL A 171 8.68 -0.83 0.30
N GLU A 172 9.56 0.01 -0.25
CA GLU A 172 9.21 0.89 -1.37
C GLU A 172 8.78 0.09 -2.61
N ALA A 173 9.45 -1.02 -2.92
CA ALA A 173 9.09 -1.88 -4.04
C ALA A 173 7.69 -2.52 -3.83
N ALA A 174 7.42 -3.03 -2.63
CA ALA A 174 6.13 -3.58 -2.25
C ALA A 174 5.02 -2.51 -2.29
N ALA A 175 5.30 -1.30 -1.82
CA ALA A 175 4.36 -0.18 -1.85
C ALA A 175 4.04 0.26 -3.30
N ARG A 176 5.04 0.40 -4.18
CA ARG A 176 4.81 0.68 -5.62
C ARG A 176 4.00 -0.43 -6.28
N SER A 177 4.28 -1.69 -5.94
CA SER A 177 3.51 -2.85 -6.42
C SER A 177 2.05 -2.75 -5.97
N ALA A 178 1.79 -2.51 -4.69
CA ALA A 178 0.45 -2.36 -4.14
C ALA A 178 -0.32 -1.22 -4.83
N LEU A 179 0.30 -0.04 -5.00
CA LEU A 179 -0.30 1.09 -5.72
C LEU A 179 -0.56 0.80 -7.21
N SER A 180 0.19 -0.12 -7.82
CA SER A 180 -0.01 -0.51 -9.22
C SER A 180 -1.14 -1.53 -9.39
N GLN A 181 -1.23 -2.51 -8.48
CA GLN A 181 -2.18 -3.62 -8.54
C GLN A 181 -3.55 -3.26 -7.95
N VAL A 182 -3.55 -2.46 -6.87
CA VAL A 182 -4.73 -1.99 -6.15
C VAL A 182 -4.84 -0.48 -6.30
N ARG A 183 -4.93 -0.02 -7.54
CA ARG A 183 -5.20 1.40 -7.82
C ARG A 183 -6.56 1.76 -7.27
N ALA A 184 -6.60 2.58 -6.21
CA ALA A 184 -7.84 2.95 -5.54
C ALA A 184 -8.90 3.47 -6.52
N GLY A 185 -8.52 4.35 -7.46
CA GLY A 185 -9.44 4.87 -8.48
C GLY A 185 -10.09 3.77 -9.34
N ASN A 186 -9.32 2.77 -9.77
CA ASN A 186 -9.82 1.68 -10.61
C ASN A 186 -10.70 0.72 -9.79
N TRP A 187 -10.25 0.34 -8.59
CA TRP A 187 -10.99 -0.56 -7.71
C TRP A 187 -12.34 0.04 -7.28
N LEU A 188 -12.34 1.33 -6.95
CA LEU A 188 -13.58 2.04 -6.62
C LEU A 188 -14.47 2.20 -7.84
N ALA A 189 -13.92 2.45 -9.04
CA ALA A 189 -14.72 2.45 -10.26
C ALA A 189 -15.30 1.07 -10.61
N ASP A 190 -14.57 -0.02 -10.35
CA ASP A 190 -15.02 -1.38 -10.64
C ASP A 190 -16.11 -1.86 -9.67
N LEU A 191 -16.02 -1.49 -8.39
CA LEU A 191 -16.94 -1.96 -7.34
C LEU A 191 -18.07 -0.97 -7.03
N TYR A 192 -17.86 0.31 -7.29
CA TYR A 192 -18.78 1.40 -6.98
C TYR A 192 -18.98 2.29 -8.20
N ALA A 193 -19.07 1.68 -9.39
CA ALA A 193 -19.14 2.39 -10.67
C ALA A 193 -20.07 3.59 -10.54
N VAL A 194 -19.49 4.78 -10.61
CA VAL A 194 -20.24 6.03 -10.44
C VAL A 194 -21.14 6.18 -11.66
N ARG A 195 -22.35 5.59 -11.66
CA ARG A 195 -23.46 6.42 -12.08
C ARG A 195 -23.81 7.22 -10.85
N GLN A 196 -23.35 8.44 -10.93
CA GLN A 196 -24.27 9.53 -10.81
C GLN A 196 -25.71 9.16 -10.36
N GLY A 197 -25.99 8.92 -9.06
CA GLY A 197 -27.28 9.12 -8.34
C GLY A 197 -28.61 8.61 -8.93
N ASP A 198 -29.69 8.78 -8.15
CA ASP A 198 -31.07 8.38 -8.53
C ASP A 198 -31.65 9.17 -9.74
N SER A 199 -30.87 10.14 -10.25
CA SER A 199 -31.21 11.03 -11.37
C SER A 199 -30.13 11.10 -12.46
N ASN A 200 -29.20 10.13 -12.57
CA ASN A 200 -27.96 10.32 -13.33
C ASN A 200 -27.10 11.52 -12.79
N GLN A 201 -26.99 11.77 -11.46
CA GLN A 201 -26.12 12.82 -10.82
C GLN A 201 -25.00 12.30 -9.86
N PRO A 202 -23.69 12.61 -10.05
CA PRO A 202 -22.51 11.97 -9.40
C PRO A 202 -22.65 11.89 -7.88
N GLN A 203 -22.68 10.67 -7.31
CA GLN A 203 -22.43 10.52 -5.88
C GLN A 203 -20.93 10.59 -5.68
N LEU A 204 -20.47 11.76 -5.22
CA LEU A 204 -19.10 11.96 -4.77
C LEU A 204 -18.78 10.92 -3.68
N ILE A 205 -17.57 10.36 -3.75
CA ILE A 205 -16.98 9.69 -2.60
C ILE A 205 -17.03 10.70 -1.45
N ASP A 206 -17.77 10.39 -0.40
CA ASP A 206 -17.83 11.19 0.81
C ASP A 206 -16.39 11.41 1.31
N THR A 207 -15.90 12.63 1.16
CA THR A 207 -14.53 13.00 1.49
C THR A 207 -14.26 12.84 2.98
N VAL A 208 -15.29 12.99 3.82
CA VAL A 208 -15.19 12.84 5.27
C VAL A 208 -14.96 11.37 5.63
N GLN A 209 -15.74 10.45 5.07
CA GLN A 209 -15.53 9.01 5.29
C GLN A 209 -14.20 8.51 4.74
N ARG A 210 -13.71 9.12 3.65
CA ARG A 210 -12.37 8.85 3.13
C ARG A 210 -11.29 9.27 4.12
N GLU A 211 -11.41 10.45 4.71
CA GLU A 211 -10.48 10.96 5.73
C GLU A 211 -10.48 10.09 7.00
N GLU A 212 -11.65 9.65 7.47
CA GLU A 212 -11.76 8.74 8.61
C GLU A 212 -11.09 7.38 8.35
N ALA A 213 -11.38 6.76 7.20
CA ALA A 213 -10.80 5.46 6.83
C ALA A 213 -9.28 5.52 6.66
N THR A 214 -8.77 6.61 6.05
CA THR A 214 -7.33 6.81 5.93
C THR A 214 -6.68 7.17 7.26
N GLY A 215 -7.33 7.99 8.10
CA GLY A 215 -6.82 8.31 9.44
C GLY A 215 -6.67 7.08 10.34
N ALA A 216 -7.65 6.17 10.32
CA ALA A 216 -7.57 4.91 11.05
C ALA A 216 -6.40 4.03 10.56
N ALA A 217 -6.25 3.89 9.24
CA ALA A 217 -5.15 3.12 8.64
C ALA A 217 -3.77 3.70 8.98
N LEU A 218 -3.65 5.03 9.03
CA LEU A 218 -2.39 5.72 9.32
C LEU A 218 -2.02 5.68 10.81
N THR A 219 -2.99 5.48 11.71
CA THR A 219 -2.74 5.36 13.16
C THR A 219 -2.07 4.03 13.52
N SER A 220 -2.41 2.95 12.81
CA SER A 220 -1.79 1.64 13.02
C SER A 220 -1.64 0.87 11.71
N PRO A 221 -0.68 1.28 10.84
CA PRO A 221 -0.52 0.73 9.49
C PRO A 221 -0.39 -0.79 9.45
N ALA A 222 0.43 -1.39 10.31
CA ALA A 222 0.68 -2.83 10.26
C ALA A 222 -0.56 -3.65 10.66
N GLN A 223 -1.27 -3.20 11.70
CA GLN A 223 -2.51 -3.82 12.15
C GLN A 223 -3.60 -3.71 11.07
N PHE A 224 -3.71 -2.55 10.42
CA PHE A 224 -4.65 -2.36 9.33
C PHE A 224 -4.36 -3.29 8.13
N LEU A 225 -3.09 -3.43 7.73
CA LEU A 225 -2.70 -4.35 6.65
C LEU A 225 -3.00 -5.81 7.01
N LYS A 226 -2.82 -6.19 8.28
CA LYS A 226 -3.17 -7.52 8.78
C LYS A 226 -4.68 -7.77 8.70
N GLU A 227 -5.49 -6.81 9.13
CA GLU A 227 -6.95 -6.90 9.09
C GLU A 227 -7.49 -7.06 7.67
N ILE A 228 -6.88 -6.41 6.66
CA ILE A 228 -7.22 -6.64 5.25
C ILE A 228 -7.05 -8.13 4.90
N GLY A 229 -5.96 -8.75 5.34
CA GLY A 229 -5.67 -10.17 5.11
C GLY A 229 -6.74 -11.12 5.67
N GLU A 230 -7.41 -10.73 6.76
CA GLU A 230 -8.42 -11.51 7.46
C GLU A 230 -9.85 -11.25 6.94
N THR A 231 -10.15 -10.01 6.55
CA THR A 231 -11.52 -9.56 6.28
C THR A 231 -11.85 -9.40 4.79
N ALA A 232 -10.86 -9.25 3.91
CA ALA A 232 -11.06 -9.07 2.47
C ALA A 232 -11.15 -10.41 1.70
N GLU A 233 -11.87 -11.40 2.23
CA GLU A 233 -11.83 -12.79 1.74
C GLU A 233 -12.17 -12.96 0.25
N SER A 234 -13.01 -12.08 -0.28
CA SER A 234 -13.46 -12.10 -1.69
C SER A 234 -12.48 -11.40 -2.65
N PHE A 235 -11.41 -10.77 -2.13
CA PHE A 235 -10.47 -9.94 -2.88
C PHE A 235 -9.03 -10.42 -2.64
N SER A 236 -8.64 -11.51 -3.29
CA SER A 236 -7.31 -12.11 -3.20
C SER A 236 -6.18 -11.15 -3.59
N GLN A 237 -6.38 -10.30 -4.61
CA GLN A 237 -5.35 -9.33 -5.01
C GLN A 237 -5.13 -8.25 -3.95
N LEU A 238 -6.21 -7.80 -3.29
CA LEU A 238 -6.14 -6.85 -2.17
C LEU A 238 -5.41 -7.47 -0.98
N ARG A 239 -5.77 -8.71 -0.61
CA ARG A 239 -5.11 -9.48 0.47
C ARG A 239 -3.63 -9.70 0.19
N LEU A 240 -3.29 -10.12 -1.03
CA LEU A 240 -1.91 -10.37 -1.44
C LEU A 240 -1.09 -9.09 -1.34
N SER A 241 -1.61 -7.97 -1.85
CA SER A 241 -0.90 -6.68 -1.82
C SER A 241 -0.68 -6.19 -0.39
N ALA A 242 -1.68 -6.32 0.49
CA ALA A 242 -1.55 -5.96 1.90
C ALA A 242 -0.54 -6.86 2.64
N HIS A 243 -0.60 -8.18 2.40
CA HIS A 243 0.32 -9.14 3.01
C HIS A 243 1.77 -8.93 2.56
N THR A 244 2.00 -8.73 1.26
CA THR A 244 3.34 -8.46 0.73
C THR A 244 3.93 -7.16 1.30
N LEU A 245 3.12 -6.11 1.42
CA LEU A 245 3.57 -4.86 2.02
C LEU A 245 3.88 -5.03 3.51
N LEU A 246 3.01 -5.68 4.27
CA LEU A 246 3.21 -5.95 5.69
C LEU A 246 4.50 -6.75 5.94
N ALA A 247 4.69 -7.85 5.20
CA ALA A 247 5.88 -8.69 5.34
C ALA A 247 7.19 -7.92 5.06
N ALA A 248 7.17 -7.01 4.07
CA ALA A 248 8.32 -6.17 3.78
C ALA A 248 8.61 -5.19 4.94
N ILE A 249 7.57 -4.57 5.52
CA ILE A 249 7.70 -3.67 6.67
C ILE A 249 8.27 -4.42 7.87
N GLU A 250 7.70 -5.59 8.21
CA GLU A 250 8.16 -6.42 9.33
C GLU A 250 9.63 -6.85 9.17
N ALA A 251 10.06 -7.15 7.94
CA ALA A 251 11.45 -7.53 7.66
C ALA A 251 12.43 -6.34 7.73
N ALA A 252 11.97 -5.12 7.48
CA ALA A 252 12.81 -3.92 7.41
C ALA A 252 12.86 -3.13 8.74
N ALA A 253 11.82 -3.21 9.57
CA ALA A 253 11.63 -2.36 10.75
C ALA A 253 12.85 -2.36 11.70
N ALA A 254 13.30 -3.54 12.15
CA ALA A 254 14.42 -3.64 13.09
C ALA A 254 15.73 -3.05 12.53
N ASN A 255 16.02 -3.26 11.24
CA ASN A 255 17.23 -2.71 10.63
C ASN A 255 17.15 -1.18 10.49
N GLN A 256 15.97 -0.66 10.16
CA GLN A 256 15.77 0.77 10.11
C GLN A 256 15.91 1.41 11.50
N ALA A 257 15.34 0.79 12.53
CA ALA A 257 15.48 1.26 13.91
C ALA A 257 16.94 1.36 14.34
N GLU A 258 17.76 0.35 14.00
CA GLU A 258 19.21 0.35 14.27
C GLU A 258 19.93 1.48 13.53
N LEU A 259 19.66 1.64 12.22
CA LEU A 259 20.24 2.73 11.44
C LEU A 259 19.85 4.10 11.99
N LEU A 260 18.59 4.24 12.40
CA LEU A 260 18.06 5.49 12.93
C LEU A 260 18.69 5.83 14.27
N ALA A 261 18.79 4.86 15.19
CA ALA A 261 19.48 5.03 16.47
C ALA A 261 20.96 5.42 16.27
N SER A 262 21.64 4.82 15.28
CA SER A 262 23.01 5.19 14.93
C SER A 262 23.12 6.64 14.40
N ALA A 263 22.20 7.06 13.53
CA ALA A 263 22.16 8.42 13.01
C ALA A 263 21.86 9.44 14.11
N GLU A 264 20.91 9.15 14.99
CA GLU A 264 20.58 9.96 16.16
C GLU A 264 21.77 10.11 17.10
N SER A 265 22.44 9.00 17.43
CA SER A 265 23.63 9.04 18.28
C SER A 265 24.73 9.94 17.70
N GLN A 266 24.92 9.91 16.37
CA GLN A 266 25.87 10.80 15.69
C GLN A 266 25.43 12.28 15.73
N ILE A 267 24.14 12.55 15.54
CA ILE A 267 23.59 13.92 15.61
C ILE A 267 23.71 14.43 17.05
N GLU A 268 23.28 13.67 18.04
CA GLU A 268 23.35 14.04 19.46
C GLU A 268 24.80 14.25 19.91
N ALA A 269 25.75 13.42 19.44
CA ALA A 269 27.17 13.63 19.72
C ALA A 269 27.74 14.89 19.05
N PHE A 270 27.22 15.28 17.88
CA PHE A 270 27.62 16.52 17.21
C PHE A 270 27.02 17.76 17.90
N LEU A 271 25.74 17.70 18.27
CA LEU A 271 25.02 18.79 18.92
C LEU A 271 25.45 19.01 20.35
N ALA A 272 25.57 17.88 21.06
CA ALA A 272 26.09 17.78 22.41
C ALA A 272 25.48 18.83 23.36
N GLY A 273 24.14 18.85 23.33
CA GLY A 273 23.28 19.71 24.12
C GLY A 273 22.86 21.02 23.45
N ALA A 274 23.48 21.42 22.33
CA ALA A 274 23.13 22.65 21.62
C ALA A 274 21.94 22.46 20.66
N PRO A 275 21.11 23.51 20.44
CA PRO A 275 20.13 23.50 19.36
C PRO A 275 20.78 23.34 17.99
N LEU A 276 20.15 22.56 17.09
CA LEU A 276 20.73 22.21 15.78
C LEU A 276 21.08 23.43 14.93
N GLU A 277 20.17 24.40 14.81
CA GLU A 277 20.43 25.62 14.05
C GLU A 277 21.60 26.43 14.62
N ALA A 278 21.69 26.53 15.95
CA ALA A 278 22.77 27.25 16.61
C ALA A 278 24.13 26.57 16.35
N ALA A 279 24.19 25.24 16.45
CA ALA A 279 25.40 24.47 16.16
C ALA A 279 25.86 24.63 14.70
N LEU A 280 24.93 24.57 13.74
CA LEU A 280 25.22 24.73 12.32
C LEU A 280 25.69 26.14 11.97
N ASN A 281 25.05 27.17 12.52
CA ASN A 281 25.45 28.56 12.30
C ASN A 281 26.83 28.85 12.89
N ALA A 282 27.13 28.32 14.08
CA ALA A 282 28.44 28.44 14.70
C ALA A 282 29.54 27.73 13.89
N ALA A 283 29.25 26.54 13.36
CA ALA A 283 30.18 25.82 12.48
C ALA A 283 30.47 26.61 11.20
N ARG A 284 29.45 27.23 10.58
CA ARG A 284 29.61 28.08 9.40
C ARG A 284 30.49 29.30 9.71
N GLU A 285 30.22 30.00 10.81
CA GLU A 285 30.99 31.18 11.19
C GLU A 285 32.49 30.86 11.36
N VAL A 286 32.80 29.72 11.99
CA VAL A 286 34.19 29.29 12.18
C VAL A 286 34.85 28.86 10.89
N ALA A 287 34.12 28.17 10.00
CA ALA A 287 34.63 27.85 8.67
C ALA A 287 34.93 29.11 7.85
N ASP A 288 34.09 30.14 7.92
CA ASP A 288 34.27 31.41 7.21
C ASP A 288 35.52 32.15 7.69
N ARG A 289 35.71 32.25 9.01
CA ARG A 289 36.91 32.83 9.62
C ARG A 289 38.17 32.05 9.22
N ALA A 290 38.11 30.72 9.25
CA ALA A 290 39.22 29.85 8.85
C ALA A 290 39.55 29.98 7.36
N LYS A 291 38.53 30.12 6.51
CA LYS A 291 38.71 30.33 5.06
C LYS A 291 39.39 31.67 4.79
N ASN A 292 38.90 32.75 5.41
CA ASN A 292 39.48 34.10 5.26
C ASN A 292 40.93 34.18 5.76
N SER A 293 41.29 33.31 6.71
CA SER A 293 42.65 33.19 7.25
C SER A 293 43.51 32.13 6.53
N THR A 294 43.01 31.51 5.45
CA THR A 294 43.68 30.42 4.68
C THR A 294 43.95 29.11 5.45
N LEU A 295 43.32 28.95 6.61
CA LEU A 295 43.49 27.82 7.52
C LEU A 295 42.46 26.68 7.29
N PHE A 296 41.37 26.95 6.58
CA PHE A 296 40.31 25.97 6.33
C PHE A 296 40.85 24.71 5.63
N ARG A 297 40.44 23.52 6.08
CA ARG A 297 40.82 22.24 5.48
C ARG A 297 39.62 21.31 5.21
N PRO A 298 39.62 20.57 4.08
CA PRO A 298 40.62 20.63 3.00
C PRO A 298 40.50 21.95 2.21
N ALA A 299 41.60 22.43 1.63
CA ALA A 299 41.68 23.79 1.08
C ALA A 299 40.67 24.06 -0.05
N ASP A 300 40.32 23.03 -0.82
CA ASP A 300 39.31 23.01 -1.88
C ASP A 300 37.92 22.53 -1.39
N GLY A 301 37.81 22.09 -0.13
CA GLY A 301 36.62 21.47 0.43
C GLY A 301 35.52 22.42 0.88
N TYR A 302 35.77 23.73 0.92
CA TYR A 302 34.83 24.68 1.51
C TYR A 302 33.46 24.69 0.82
N GLY A 303 33.42 24.56 -0.51
CA GLY A 303 32.14 24.48 -1.24
C GLY A 303 31.34 23.21 -0.90
N ARG A 304 32.00 22.10 -0.54
CA ARG A 304 31.32 20.89 -0.06
C ARG A 304 30.78 21.08 1.35
N PHE A 305 31.55 21.73 2.22
CA PHE A 305 31.16 22.08 3.59
C PHE A 305 29.92 22.98 3.60
N ASP A 306 29.94 24.11 2.89
CA ASP A 306 28.84 25.08 2.92
C ASP A 306 27.53 24.49 2.34
N ARG A 307 27.64 23.62 1.32
CA ARG A 307 26.49 22.85 0.83
C ARG A 307 25.95 21.88 1.88
N ALA A 308 26.82 21.23 2.67
CA ALA A 308 26.40 20.34 3.74
C ALA A 308 25.68 21.12 4.86
N VAL A 309 26.20 22.28 5.26
CA VAL A 309 25.52 23.16 6.23
C VAL A 309 24.16 23.60 5.71
N SER A 310 24.08 24.02 4.45
CA SER A 310 22.82 24.48 3.85
C SER A 310 21.77 23.36 3.80
N ARG A 311 22.16 22.13 3.44
CA ARG A 311 21.25 20.98 3.45
C ARG A 311 20.85 20.57 4.87
N ALA A 312 21.77 20.58 5.82
CA ALA A 312 21.48 20.31 7.22
C ALA A 312 20.44 21.30 7.79
N LEU A 313 20.57 22.59 7.45
CA LEU A 313 19.58 23.62 7.82
C LEU A 313 18.20 23.35 7.19
N SER A 314 18.15 22.84 5.96
CA SER A 314 16.88 22.47 5.31
C SER A 314 16.18 21.28 5.97
N ASN A 315 16.90 20.47 6.75
CA ASN A 315 16.39 19.27 7.43
C ASN A 315 16.15 19.46 8.94
N VAL A 316 16.18 20.70 9.46
CA VAL A 316 15.92 20.99 10.88
C VAL A 316 14.54 20.50 11.33
N ASN A 317 13.51 20.74 10.51
CA ASN A 317 12.14 20.29 10.81
C ASN A 317 12.03 18.77 10.98
N CYS A 318 12.87 17.99 10.29
CA CYS A 318 12.90 16.54 10.42
C CYS A 318 13.47 16.11 11.78
N TRP A 319 14.46 16.86 12.29
CA TRP A 319 14.99 16.66 13.64
C TRP A 319 13.96 17.04 14.71
N ASP A 320 13.24 18.15 14.54
CA ASP A 320 12.19 18.55 15.48
C ASP A 320 11.03 17.55 15.49
N ALA A 321 10.60 17.06 14.32
CA ALA A 321 9.60 16.00 14.20
C ALA A 321 10.06 14.72 14.92
N ARG A 322 11.34 14.37 14.79
CA ARG A 322 11.94 13.25 15.53
C ARG A 322 11.87 13.47 17.04
N LEU A 323 12.18 14.67 17.54
CA LEU A 323 12.13 14.98 18.97
C LEU A 323 10.71 14.88 19.51
N ALA A 324 9.71 15.33 18.74
CA ALA A 324 8.29 15.21 19.09
C ALA A 324 7.80 13.75 19.10
N ALA A 325 8.40 12.89 18.28
CA ALA A 325 8.04 11.47 18.13
C ALA A 325 8.90 10.52 18.98
N ARG A 326 9.55 11.00 20.06
CA ARG A 326 10.47 10.22 20.90
C ARG A 326 9.88 8.99 21.57
N GLU A 327 8.56 8.96 21.75
CA GLU A 327 7.84 7.86 22.40
C GLU A 327 7.45 6.74 21.43
N LEU A 328 7.59 6.95 20.11
CA LEU A 328 7.30 5.90 19.14
C LEU A 328 8.40 4.84 19.17
N ASP A 329 8.01 3.57 19.19
CA ASP A 329 8.93 2.44 19.04
C ASP A 329 9.25 2.22 17.55
N PRO A 330 10.46 2.50 17.06
CA PRO A 330 10.83 2.28 15.66
C PRO A 330 11.00 0.79 15.32
N CYS A 331 11.08 -0.10 16.31
CA CYS A 331 11.09 -1.55 16.09
C CYS A 331 9.69 -2.11 15.83
N ASP A 332 8.63 -1.40 16.24
CA ASP A 332 7.27 -1.75 15.90
C ASP A 332 7.01 -1.45 14.40
N PRO A 333 6.46 -2.40 13.61
CA PRO A 333 6.15 -2.20 12.20
C PRO A 333 5.27 -0.96 11.91
N SER A 334 4.32 -0.62 12.79
CA SER A 334 3.52 0.59 12.62
C SER A 334 4.36 1.85 12.89
N GLY A 335 5.16 1.83 13.96
CA GLY A 335 6.15 2.86 14.24
C GLY A 335 7.10 3.10 13.06
N ALA A 336 7.70 2.04 12.52
CA ALA A 336 8.61 2.10 11.38
C ALA A 336 7.99 2.78 10.14
N VAL A 337 6.70 2.59 9.89
CA VAL A 337 5.99 3.27 8.80
C VAL A 337 5.73 4.75 9.13
N VAL A 338 5.26 5.05 10.33
CA VAL A 338 4.92 6.41 10.77
C VAL A 338 6.14 7.34 10.80
N ILE A 339 7.32 6.81 11.11
CA ILE A 339 8.55 7.60 11.16
C ILE A 339 9.14 7.93 9.79
N GLN A 340 8.74 7.24 8.71
CA GLN A 340 9.32 7.43 7.37
C GLN A 340 9.42 8.87 6.89
N PRO A 341 8.37 9.71 7.02
CA PRO A 341 8.39 11.06 6.44
C PRO A 341 9.50 11.96 6.96
N TRP A 342 10.01 11.70 8.17
CA TRP A 342 11.09 12.48 8.76
C TRP A 342 12.39 11.69 8.94
N ALA A 343 12.34 10.36 9.04
CA ALA A 343 13.53 9.52 9.26
C ALA A 343 14.57 9.69 8.15
N ARG A 344 14.11 9.85 6.91
CA ARG A 344 14.97 10.15 5.75
C ARG A 344 15.77 11.44 5.96
N GLY A 345 15.12 12.50 6.42
CA GLY A 345 15.77 13.77 6.74
C GLY A 345 16.79 13.65 7.88
N VAL A 346 16.50 12.82 8.89
CA VAL A 346 17.44 12.53 9.99
C VAL A 346 18.70 11.82 9.48
N PHE A 347 18.57 10.85 8.59
CA PHE A 347 19.71 10.19 7.97
C PHE A 347 20.57 11.14 7.12
N GLU A 348 19.92 11.98 6.32
CA GLU A 348 20.62 13.01 5.53
C GLU A 348 21.35 14.00 6.43
N LEU A 349 20.68 14.43 7.50
CA LEU A 349 21.26 15.30 8.51
C LEU A 349 22.52 14.67 9.12
N SER A 350 22.46 13.42 9.59
CA SER A 350 23.61 12.70 10.13
C SER A 350 24.78 12.66 9.14
N ARG A 351 24.51 12.39 7.86
CA ARG A 351 25.54 12.38 6.80
C ARG A 351 26.15 13.76 6.57
N ASP A 352 25.34 14.80 6.53
CA ASP A 352 25.82 16.18 6.34
C ASP A 352 26.62 16.68 7.56
N LEU A 353 26.18 16.34 8.78
CA LEU A 353 26.92 16.61 10.01
C LEU A 353 28.28 15.90 10.05
N ALA A 354 28.39 14.68 9.52
CA ALA A 354 29.68 14.00 9.40
C ALA A 354 30.66 14.78 8.50
N VAL A 355 30.18 15.30 7.36
CA VAL A 355 31.00 16.15 6.46
C VAL A 355 31.44 17.45 7.15
N ILE A 356 30.52 18.07 7.91
CA ILE A 356 30.80 19.29 8.67
C ILE A 356 31.86 19.01 9.75
N ARG A 357 31.67 17.95 10.53
CA ARG A 357 32.61 17.53 11.57
C ARG A 357 34.00 17.26 11.02
N ASP A 358 34.10 16.46 9.95
CA ASP A 358 35.39 16.14 9.34
C ASP A 358 36.16 17.39 8.88
N ALA A 359 35.46 18.37 8.29
CA ALA A 359 36.08 19.62 7.86
C ALA A 359 36.51 20.49 9.06
N VAL A 360 35.70 20.56 10.11
CA VAL A 360 36.02 21.28 11.35
C VAL A 360 37.24 20.65 12.04
N ASP A 361 37.27 19.32 12.17
CA ASP A 361 38.36 18.59 12.83
C ASP A 361 39.70 18.71 12.06
N GLN A 362 39.66 18.63 10.73
CA GLN A 362 40.82 18.85 9.89
C GLN A 362 41.33 20.29 9.98
N THR A 363 40.41 21.26 9.99
CA THR A 363 40.74 22.68 10.17
C THR A 363 41.35 22.92 11.55
N ALA A 364 40.80 22.31 12.60
CA ALA A 364 41.32 22.36 13.98
C ALA A 364 42.75 21.85 14.05
N SER A 365 42.98 20.66 13.49
CA SER A 365 44.26 19.96 13.53
C SER A 365 45.32 20.74 12.74
N PHE A 366 44.95 21.26 11.56
CA PHE A 366 45.84 22.08 10.74
C PHE A 366 46.18 23.41 11.40
N ALA A 367 45.20 24.07 12.04
CA ALA A 367 45.42 25.30 12.80
C ALA A 367 46.37 25.05 13.98
N ARG A 368 46.13 24.00 14.78
CA ARG A 368 47.01 23.60 15.89
C ARG A 368 48.44 23.33 15.41
N TYR A 369 48.61 22.61 14.31
CA TYR A 369 49.93 22.26 13.77
C TYR A 369 50.71 23.49 13.26
N ASN A 370 50.07 24.39 12.52
CA ASN A 370 50.76 25.55 11.92
C ASN A 370 50.91 26.74 12.86
N LEU A 371 50.04 26.85 13.87
CA LEU A 371 50.03 27.98 14.81
C LEU A 371 50.79 27.69 16.11
N ALA A 372 51.26 26.45 16.32
CA ALA A 372 52.28 26.14 17.31
C ALA A 372 53.63 26.85 17.06
N GLY A 373 53.79 27.53 15.91
CA GLY A 373 54.93 28.40 15.59
C GLY A 373 54.62 29.90 15.49
N GLY A 374 53.38 30.38 15.69
CA GLY A 374 53.09 31.81 15.50
C GLY A 374 51.70 32.30 15.93
N GLY A 375 51.66 33.13 16.98
CA GLY A 375 50.67 34.21 17.18
C GLY A 375 49.32 33.86 17.85
N GLU A 376 48.76 34.84 18.57
CA GLU A 376 47.48 34.81 19.32
C GLU A 376 46.27 34.29 18.52
N LEU A 377 46.21 34.57 17.22
CA LEU A 377 45.07 34.24 16.35
C LEU A 377 44.87 32.71 16.22
N GLY A 378 45.95 31.96 16.27
CA GLY A 378 45.90 30.51 16.22
C GLY A 378 45.59 29.83 17.53
N HIS A 379 45.93 30.49 18.64
CA HIS A 379 45.47 30.08 19.95
C HIS A 379 43.95 30.32 20.07
N GLU A 380 43.44 31.47 19.61
CA GLU A 380 42.00 31.79 19.62
C GLU A 380 41.19 30.88 18.67
N LEU A 381 41.68 30.58 17.47
CA LEU A 381 41.01 29.65 16.55
C LEU A 381 41.06 28.21 17.06
N SER A 382 42.21 27.74 17.57
CA SER A 382 42.31 26.43 18.21
C SER A 382 41.39 26.37 19.42
N GLN A 383 41.32 27.42 20.24
CA GLN A 383 40.45 27.47 21.41
C GLN A 383 38.98 27.54 21.02
N ARG A 384 38.57 28.29 19.98
CA ARG A 384 37.19 28.31 19.46
C ARG A 384 36.77 27.03 18.76
N ILE A 385 37.66 26.37 18.03
CA ILE A 385 37.39 25.07 17.40
C ILE A 385 37.38 23.95 18.45
N THR A 386 38.28 24.03 19.44
CA THR A 386 38.24 23.16 20.61
C THR A 386 36.97 23.45 21.42
N GLU A 387 36.57 24.69 21.63
CA GLU A 387 35.29 25.10 22.21
C GLU A 387 34.11 24.73 21.32
N LEU A 388 34.21 24.55 20.02
CA LEU A 388 33.13 23.92 19.24
C LEU A 388 33.08 22.41 19.48
N GLY A 389 34.24 21.77 19.63
CA GLY A 389 34.36 20.39 20.10
C GLY A 389 34.10 20.18 21.61
N THR A 390 34.09 21.24 22.43
CA THR A 390 34.03 21.19 23.92
C THR A 390 32.88 22.02 24.50
N ARG A 391 32.23 22.92 23.75
CA ARG A 391 30.89 23.48 24.06
C ARG A 391 29.79 22.48 23.77
N ALA A 392 30.13 21.42 23.04
CA ALA A 392 29.54 20.10 23.17
C ALA A 392 29.53 19.54 24.62
N LEU A 393 30.30 20.12 25.55
CA LEU A 393 30.34 19.74 26.96
C LEU A 393 30.16 20.92 27.93
N THR A 394 29.96 22.15 27.45
CA THR A 394 29.78 23.31 28.36
C THR A 394 29.00 24.45 27.70
N PHE A 395 27.69 24.27 27.53
CA PHE A 395 26.76 25.38 27.31
C PHE A 395 25.53 25.32 28.23
N ILE A 396 25.72 24.83 29.46
CA ILE A 396 24.89 25.20 30.62
C ILE A 396 25.86 25.61 31.72
N ASN A 397 26.29 26.88 31.71
CA ASN A 397 26.72 27.58 32.93
C ASN A 397 26.98 29.09 32.75
N LEU A 398 26.53 29.73 31.66
CA LEU A 398 26.69 31.18 31.51
C LEU A 398 25.41 31.93 31.10
N ASN A 399 24.20 31.37 31.30
CA ASN A 399 22.95 32.14 31.12
C ASN A 399 21.77 31.70 32.03
N VAL A 400 22.05 31.34 33.28
CA VAL A 400 21.11 31.54 34.41
C VAL A 400 21.93 32.10 35.56
N GLY A 401 21.95 33.43 35.68
CA GLY A 401 22.75 34.13 36.69
C GLY A 401 23.03 35.60 36.36
N ALA A 402 21.99 36.33 35.91
CA ALA A 402 21.84 37.77 36.11
C ALA A 402 20.35 38.12 35.94
#